data_AF-A0A3N5RR76-F1
#
_entry.id   AF-A0A3N5RR76-F1
#
_cell.length_a   1.000
_cell.length_b   1.000
_cell.length_c   1.000
_cell.angle_alpha   90.00
_cell.angle_beta   90.00
_cell.angle_gamma   90.00
#
_symmetry.space_group_name_H-M   'P 1'
#
loop_
_entity.id
_entity.type
_entity.pdbx_description
1 polymer ?
#
loop_
_entity_poly.entity_id
_entity_poly.type
_entity_poly.pdbx_seq_one_letter_code
_entity_poly.pdbx_strand_id
1 'polypeptide(L)'
;MRSDMGHSAEVGSEPDQQPAAAAGWRRGLYLALIAIAAGQAVAQIDSATVLYSPARWPENRPPHTPLFSANDRSRWSTVWSMAERGTYQIDEIIRKPGWDTIDKVYLGEHFYSSKPPFVAVVATGIYRAVKQAYGYDLSTQTHEAVRTVLLILNALPWIIALFVLSAIVERYGQSDFARIFAIATAALGTFLTPFLITLNNHSPAAVAFVFSLAPLLRIGEGSRAWWRFALAGFFAATCACCELPAALWGLIALGLAARASVRQAALWFIPAALIPLALFFYTNWQAMGGI
;
A
#
# COMPACT_ATOMS: atom_id res chain seq x y z
N MET A 1 -24.37 78.98 -12.44
CA MET A 1 -24.20 77.84 -13.37
C MET A 1 -23.91 76.63 -12.49
N ARG A 2 -24.96 75.88 -12.08
CA ARG A 2 -25.20 74.46 -12.48
C ARG A 2 -24.01 73.55 -12.15
N SER A 3 -24.07 72.85 -11.01
CA SER A 3 -24.54 71.45 -10.84
C SER A 3 -23.51 70.42 -11.32
N ASP A 4 -22.95 69.60 -10.43
CA ASP A 4 -23.44 68.22 -10.29
C ASP A 4 -22.79 67.47 -9.13
N MET A 5 -23.62 66.67 -8.49
CA MET A 5 -23.29 65.72 -7.44
C MET A 5 -22.64 64.46 -8.03
N GLY A 6 -21.69 63.89 -7.30
CA GLY A 6 -21.15 62.56 -7.56
C GLY A 6 -20.80 61.87 -6.25
N HIS A 7 -21.79 61.25 -5.62
CA HIS A 7 -21.61 60.25 -4.59
C HIS A 7 -20.89 59.03 -5.21
N SER A 8 -19.82 58.55 -4.58
CA SER A 8 -19.30 57.21 -4.80
C SER A 8 -18.73 56.72 -3.49
N ALA A 9 -19.48 55.81 -2.86
CA ALA A 9 -19.14 55.18 -1.60
C ALA A 9 -17.83 54.40 -1.71
N GLU A 10 -16.90 54.64 -0.79
CA GLU A 10 -15.85 53.68 -0.46
C GLU A 10 -16.51 52.47 0.20
N VAL A 11 -16.82 51.45 -0.61
CA VAL A 11 -17.10 50.11 -0.09
C VAL A 11 -15.76 49.54 0.34
N GLY A 12 -15.49 49.61 1.64
CA GLY A 12 -14.42 48.83 2.25
C GLY A 12 -14.66 47.35 1.99
N SER A 13 -13.85 46.75 1.11
CA SER A 13 -13.74 45.30 1.06
C SER A 13 -12.92 44.84 2.26
N GLU A 14 -13.61 44.44 3.32
CA GLU A 14 -13.03 43.62 4.37
C GLU A 14 -12.31 42.42 3.73
N PRO A 15 -11.08 42.09 4.15
CA PRO A 15 -10.46 40.86 3.72
C PRO A 15 -11.25 39.69 4.29
N ASP A 16 -11.76 38.86 3.38
CA ASP A 16 -12.41 37.57 3.57
C ASP A 16 -11.78 36.73 4.71
N GLN A 17 -12.24 36.95 5.95
CA GLN A 17 -11.86 36.19 7.14
C GLN A 17 -12.68 34.90 7.25
N GLN A 18 -12.78 34.13 6.16
CA GLN A 18 -13.39 32.80 6.16
C GLN A 18 -12.55 31.59 5.69
N PRO A 19 -11.21 31.46 5.93
CA PRO A 19 -10.49 30.20 5.58
C PRO A 19 -10.32 29.19 6.72
N ALA A 20 -10.22 29.63 7.98
CA ALA A 20 -9.68 28.76 9.06
C ALA A 20 -10.73 27.87 9.73
N ALA A 21 -11.91 28.40 10.04
CA ALA A 21 -12.98 27.66 10.72
C ALA A 21 -13.59 26.56 9.84
N ALA A 22 -13.74 26.82 8.53
CA ALA A 22 -14.22 25.85 7.56
C ALA A 22 -13.24 24.66 7.38
N ALA A 23 -11.92 24.90 7.50
CA ALA A 23 -10.93 23.83 7.45
C ALA A 23 -10.89 22.97 8.73
N GLY A 24 -11.24 23.54 9.89
CA GLY A 24 -11.17 22.87 11.18
C GLY A 24 -12.11 21.66 11.31
N TRP A 25 -13.39 21.84 10.97
CA TRP A 25 -14.37 20.75 11.08
C TRP A 25 -14.12 19.65 10.05
N ARG A 26 -13.69 19.99 8.82
CA ARG A 26 -13.33 18.99 7.79
C ARG A 26 -12.19 18.10 8.23
N ARG A 27 -11.14 18.68 8.84
CA ARG A 27 -10.04 17.90 9.42
C ARG A 27 -10.53 16.94 10.50
N GLY A 28 -11.44 17.41 11.38
CA GLY A 28 -12.10 16.56 12.36
C GLY A 28 -12.88 15.40 11.72
N LEU A 29 -13.62 15.68 10.64
CA LEU A 29 -14.35 14.66 9.89
C LEU A 29 -13.41 13.66 9.19
N TYR A 30 -12.31 14.12 8.58
CA TYR A 30 -11.32 13.21 8.00
C TYR A 30 -10.70 12.30 9.05
N LEU A 31 -10.36 12.85 10.22
CA LEU A 31 -9.86 12.07 11.34
C LEU A 31 -10.86 11.00 11.78
N ALA A 32 -12.15 11.35 11.90
CA ALA A 32 -13.19 10.39 12.24
C ALA A 32 -13.32 9.28 11.19
N LEU A 33 -13.36 9.62 9.90
CA LEU A 33 -13.44 8.65 8.80
C LEU A 33 -12.23 7.70 8.78
N ILE A 34 -11.02 8.25 8.92
CA ILE A 34 -9.78 7.47 8.95
C ILE A 34 -9.74 6.59 10.21
N ALA A 35 -10.17 7.09 11.37
CA ALA A 35 -10.21 6.30 12.61
C ALA A 35 -11.19 5.13 12.51
N ILE A 36 -12.38 5.33 11.93
CA ILE A 36 -13.35 4.27 11.69
C ILE A 36 -12.74 3.22 10.74
N ALA A 37 -12.16 3.66 9.63
CA ALA A 37 -11.58 2.78 8.63
C ALA A 37 -10.37 1.99 9.18
N ALA A 38 -9.52 2.64 10.00
CA ALA A 38 -8.42 2.01 10.71
C ALA A 38 -8.92 0.97 11.73
N GLY A 39 -9.93 1.32 12.53
CA GLY A 39 -10.55 0.41 13.49
C GLY A 39 -11.16 -0.83 12.81
N GLN A 40 -11.84 -0.62 11.67
CA GLN A 40 -12.36 -1.72 10.85
C GLN A 40 -11.23 -2.60 10.30
N ALA A 41 -10.16 -2.01 9.77
CA ALA A 41 -9.02 -2.78 9.25
C ALA A 41 -8.35 -3.64 10.32
N VAL A 42 -8.09 -3.06 11.51
CA VAL A 42 -7.49 -3.78 12.64
C VAL A 42 -8.42 -4.89 13.12
N ALA A 43 -9.71 -4.58 13.33
CA ALA A 43 -10.69 -5.57 13.76
C ALA A 43 -10.85 -6.71 12.74
N GLN A 44 -10.84 -6.40 11.44
CA GLN A 44 -10.91 -7.41 10.39
C GLN A 44 -9.65 -8.29 10.38
N ILE A 45 -8.45 -7.72 10.45
CA ILE A 45 -7.22 -8.52 10.50
C ILE A 45 -7.21 -9.43 11.73
N ASP A 46 -7.65 -8.93 12.89
CA ASP A 46 -7.63 -9.71 14.13
C ASP A 46 -8.74 -10.76 14.23
N SER A 47 -9.91 -10.50 13.66
CA SER A 47 -11.05 -11.45 13.71
C SER A 47 -11.12 -12.39 12.52
N ALA A 48 -10.43 -12.08 11.41
CA ALA A 48 -10.54 -12.89 10.21
C ALA A 48 -9.91 -14.27 10.42
N THR A 49 -10.73 -15.29 10.21
CA THR A 49 -10.33 -16.68 10.16
C THR A 49 -11.08 -17.37 9.03
N VAL A 50 -10.41 -18.25 8.30
CA VAL A 50 -11.11 -19.10 7.34
C VAL A 50 -12.05 -20.04 8.10
N LEU A 51 -13.31 -20.02 7.70
CA LEU A 51 -14.28 -21.07 8.03
C LEU A 51 -14.32 -22.03 6.86
N TYR A 52 -13.80 -23.25 7.06
CA TYR A 52 -13.89 -24.29 6.05
C TYR A 52 -15.37 -24.65 5.81
N SER A 53 -15.81 -24.60 4.54
CA SER A 53 -17.08 -25.18 4.09
C SER A 53 -16.78 -26.31 3.10
N PRO A 54 -16.50 -27.52 3.60
CA PRO A 54 -16.11 -28.64 2.76
C PRO A 54 -17.32 -29.23 2.01
N ALA A 55 -17.08 -29.89 0.88
CA ALA A 55 -18.11 -30.67 0.16
C ALA A 55 -18.64 -31.86 0.99
N ARG A 56 -17.86 -32.33 1.97
CA ARG A 56 -18.26 -33.29 3.00
C ARG A 56 -17.62 -32.85 4.32
N TRP A 57 -18.43 -32.60 5.35
CA TRP A 57 -17.92 -32.19 6.66
C TRP A 57 -17.03 -33.29 7.25
N PRO A 58 -15.75 -33.03 7.53
CA PRO A 58 -14.94 -33.94 8.30
C PRO A 58 -15.55 -34.08 9.71
N GLU A 59 -15.37 -35.24 10.35
CA GLU A 59 -15.85 -35.48 11.72
C GLU A 59 -15.33 -34.42 12.72
N ASN A 60 -14.13 -33.90 12.47
CA ASN A 60 -13.53 -32.81 13.24
C ASN A 60 -13.45 -31.53 12.41
N ARG A 61 -13.87 -30.41 12.99
CA ARG A 61 -13.72 -29.08 12.38
C ARG A 61 -12.25 -28.82 12.05
N PRO A 62 -11.91 -28.40 10.81
CA PRO A 62 -10.53 -28.06 10.48
C PRO A 62 -10.02 -26.94 11.39
N PRO A 63 -8.72 -26.95 11.76
CA PRO A 63 -8.14 -25.89 12.55
C PRO A 63 -8.30 -24.54 11.84
N HIS A 64 -8.64 -23.52 12.60
CA HIS A 64 -8.74 -22.14 12.14
C HIS A 64 -7.38 -21.66 11.62
N THR A 65 -7.37 -21.06 10.43
CA THR A 65 -6.14 -20.52 9.82
C THR A 65 -6.32 -19.05 9.44
N PRO A 66 -5.28 -18.20 9.63
CA PRO A 66 -5.25 -16.84 9.12
C PRO A 66 -4.81 -16.80 7.64
N LEU A 67 -4.61 -17.97 7.00
CA LEU A 67 -4.15 -18.08 5.62
C LEU A 67 -5.35 -18.38 4.70
N PHE A 68 -5.78 -17.40 3.91
CA PHE A 68 -7.09 -17.41 3.27
C PHE A 68 -7.14 -18.14 1.93
N SER A 69 -6.78 -17.47 0.85
CA SER A 69 -6.89 -18.03 -0.50
C SER A 69 -5.64 -18.85 -0.85
N ALA A 70 -5.70 -19.63 -1.93
CA ALA A 70 -4.50 -20.26 -2.49
C ALA A 70 -3.43 -19.22 -2.84
N ASN A 71 -3.87 -18.08 -3.38
CA ASN A 71 -3.02 -16.93 -3.71
C ASN A 71 -2.27 -16.38 -2.49
N ASP A 72 -2.98 -16.22 -1.37
CA ASP A 72 -2.44 -15.77 -0.08
C ASP A 72 -1.44 -16.80 0.50
N ARG A 73 -1.86 -18.07 0.59
CA ARG A 73 -1.00 -19.18 1.04
C ARG A 73 0.29 -19.31 0.23
N SER A 74 0.22 -19.10 -1.08
CA SER A 74 1.39 -19.16 -1.96
C SER A 74 2.47 -18.14 -1.56
N ARG A 75 2.07 -16.90 -1.22
CA ARG A 75 3.02 -15.89 -0.74
C ARG A 75 3.55 -16.23 0.64
N TRP A 76 2.68 -16.66 1.56
CA TRP A 76 3.09 -17.07 2.91
C TRP A 76 4.07 -18.25 2.90
N SER A 77 3.88 -19.21 2.01
CA SER A 77 4.81 -20.33 1.84
C SER A 77 6.20 -19.85 1.44
N THR A 78 6.30 -18.80 0.60
CA THR A 78 7.58 -18.16 0.27
C THR A 78 8.16 -17.47 1.50
N VAL A 79 7.35 -16.70 2.24
CA VAL A 79 7.77 -16.02 3.48
C VAL A 79 8.36 -17.00 4.49
N TRP A 80 7.65 -18.10 4.74
CA TRP A 80 8.10 -19.16 5.64
C TRP A 80 9.40 -19.79 5.15
N SER A 81 9.47 -20.19 3.88
CA SER A 81 10.65 -20.90 3.33
C SER A 81 11.90 -20.02 3.34
N MET A 82 11.75 -18.74 3.00
CA MET A 82 12.87 -17.80 3.07
C MET A 82 13.30 -17.56 4.52
N ALA A 83 12.36 -17.43 5.45
CA ALA A 83 12.67 -17.16 6.84
C ALA A 83 13.30 -18.35 7.56
N GLU A 84 12.74 -19.55 7.38
CA GLU A 84 13.05 -20.74 8.17
C GLU A 84 14.05 -21.69 7.49
N ARG A 85 14.20 -21.58 6.17
CA ARG A 85 15.07 -22.46 5.36
C ARG A 85 16.04 -21.71 4.46
N GLY A 86 15.89 -20.38 4.31
CA GLY A 86 16.77 -19.59 3.45
C GLY A 86 16.63 -19.93 1.95
N THR A 87 15.48 -20.45 1.54
CA THR A 87 15.21 -20.87 0.15
C THR A 87 13.86 -20.36 -0.35
N TYR A 88 13.68 -20.28 -1.67
CA TYR A 88 12.40 -20.02 -2.33
C TYR A 88 11.56 -21.28 -2.53
N GLN A 89 12.15 -22.46 -2.31
CA GLN A 89 11.48 -23.75 -2.43
C GLN A 89 10.43 -23.91 -1.34
N ILE A 90 9.19 -24.21 -1.72
CA ILE A 90 8.05 -24.32 -0.81
C ILE A 90 7.66 -25.78 -0.51
N ASP A 91 8.44 -26.76 -0.96
CA ASP A 91 8.14 -28.19 -0.90
C ASP A 91 7.76 -28.69 0.50
N GLU A 92 8.46 -28.20 1.53
CA GLU A 92 8.24 -28.60 2.92
C GLU A 92 6.92 -28.05 3.46
N ILE A 93 6.70 -26.74 3.28
CA ILE A 93 5.60 -26.04 3.94
C ILE A 93 4.25 -26.37 3.33
N ILE A 94 4.17 -26.58 2.01
CA ILE A 94 2.92 -26.94 1.33
C ILE A 94 2.39 -28.33 1.74
N ARG A 95 3.22 -29.18 2.34
CA ARG A 95 2.80 -30.48 2.90
C ARG A 95 2.13 -30.35 4.26
N LYS A 96 2.27 -29.20 4.94
CA LYS A 96 1.62 -28.97 6.23
C LYS A 96 0.12 -28.68 6.03
N PRO A 97 -0.76 -29.25 6.86
CA PRO A 97 -2.20 -28.95 6.80
C PRO A 97 -2.47 -27.45 6.84
N GLY A 98 -3.29 -26.95 5.91
CA GLY A 98 -3.67 -25.54 5.84
C GLY A 98 -2.69 -24.62 5.10
N TRP A 99 -1.57 -25.13 4.57
CA TRP A 99 -0.56 -24.35 3.84
C TRP A 99 -0.55 -24.61 2.32
N ASP A 100 -1.13 -25.71 1.85
CA ASP A 100 -1.10 -26.06 0.43
C ASP A 100 -1.80 -25.03 -0.47
N THR A 101 -1.31 -24.89 -1.69
CA THR A 101 -1.80 -23.91 -2.67
C THR A 101 -1.82 -24.50 -4.08
N ILE A 102 -2.81 -24.09 -4.87
CA ILE A 102 -2.81 -24.33 -6.32
C ILE A 102 -1.93 -23.31 -7.09
N ASP A 103 -1.60 -22.18 -6.45
CA ASP A 103 -0.81 -21.09 -7.02
C ASP A 103 0.69 -21.38 -6.87
N LYS A 104 1.17 -22.48 -7.46
CA LYS A 104 2.57 -22.92 -7.41
C LYS A 104 3.05 -23.38 -8.79
N VAL A 105 4.36 -23.32 -9.00
CA VAL A 105 5.03 -23.83 -10.20
C VAL A 105 6.03 -24.90 -9.80
N TYR A 106 6.27 -25.87 -10.69
CA TYR A 106 7.25 -26.93 -10.50
C TYR A 106 8.44 -26.69 -11.44
N LEU A 107 9.62 -26.46 -10.87
CA LEU A 107 10.83 -26.13 -11.61
C LEU A 107 12.01 -26.87 -10.98
N GLY A 108 12.81 -27.58 -11.80
CA GLY A 108 14.02 -28.25 -11.33
C GLY A 108 13.81 -29.14 -10.10
N GLU A 109 12.78 -29.99 -10.15
CA GLU A 109 12.38 -30.93 -9.08
C GLU A 109 11.76 -30.31 -7.80
N HIS A 110 11.53 -29.00 -7.80
CA HIS A 110 11.03 -28.28 -6.62
C HIS A 110 9.79 -27.45 -6.92
N PHE A 111 8.94 -27.27 -5.90
CA PHE A 111 7.82 -26.33 -5.96
C PHE A 111 8.23 -24.93 -5.53
N TYR A 112 7.73 -23.93 -6.25
CA TYR A 112 7.88 -22.50 -5.94
C TYR A 112 6.51 -21.80 -5.98
N SER A 113 6.41 -20.65 -5.31
CA SER A 113 5.23 -19.79 -5.48
C SER A 113 5.14 -19.30 -6.94
N SER A 114 3.93 -19.24 -7.48
CA SER A 114 3.69 -18.60 -8.79
C SER A 114 3.64 -17.06 -8.71
N LYS A 115 3.85 -16.46 -7.53
CA LYS A 115 3.79 -15.01 -7.32
C LYS A 115 5.18 -14.40 -7.36
N PRO A 116 5.34 -13.18 -7.92
CA PRO A 116 6.62 -12.49 -7.89
C PRO A 116 7.15 -12.37 -6.45
N PRO A 117 8.44 -12.65 -6.19
CA PRO A 117 8.95 -12.73 -4.83
C PRO A 117 9.02 -11.39 -4.09
N PHE A 118 9.00 -10.25 -4.80
CA PHE A 118 9.22 -8.92 -4.24
C PHE A 118 8.46 -8.63 -2.94
N VAL A 119 7.14 -8.84 -2.93
CA VAL A 119 6.31 -8.61 -1.74
C VAL A 119 6.62 -9.64 -0.64
N ALA A 120 6.86 -10.90 -1.01
CA ALA A 120 7.19 -11.95 -0.05
C ALA A 120 8.56 -11.73 0.62
N VAL A 121 9.54 -11.18 -0.09
CA VAL A 121 10.86 -10.83 0.46
C VAL A 121 10.73 -9.71 1.49
N VAL A 122 9.95 -8.67 1.19
CA VAL A 122 9.67 -7.59 2.15
C VAL A 122 8.94 -8.15 3.38
N ALA A 123 7.91 -8.97 3.17
CA ALA A 123 7.18 -9.63 4.25
C ALA A 123 8.07 -10.57 5.08
N THR A 124 9.05 -11.24 4.48
CA THR A 124 10.06 -12.06 5.18
C THR A 124 10.88 -11.22 6.15
N GLY A 125 11.33 -10.04 5.72
CA GLY A 125 12.06 -9.11 6.60
C GLY A 125 11.23 -8.69 7.81
N ILE A 126 9.95 -8.33 7.58
CA ILE A 126 9.01 -7.96 8.64
C ILE A 126 8.76 -9.15 9.58
N TYR A 127 8.49 -10.34 9.04
CA TYR A 127 8.27 -11.54 9.83
C TYR A 127 9.48 -11.89 10.70
N ARG A 128 10.70 -11.82 10.18
CA ARG A 128 11.91 -12.06 10.98
C ARG A 128 12.02 -11.10 12.16
N ALA A 129 11.70 -9.82 11.95
CA ALA A 129 11.67 -8.83 13.04
C ALA A 129 10.57 -9.14 14.06
N VAL A 130 9.37 -9.53 13.61
CA VAL A 130 8.25 -9.94 14.48
C VAL A 130 8.61 -11.17 15.31
N LYS A 131 9.19 -12.20 14.69
CA LYS A 131 9.65 -13.41 15.37
C LYS A 131 10.73 -13.10 16.40
N GLN A 132 11.68 -12.23 16.06
CA GLN A 132 12.74 -11.81 16.98
C GLN A 132 12.19 -11.01 18.18
N ALA A 133 11.21 -10.13 17.95
CA ALA A 133 10.68 -9.24 18.98
C ALA A 133 9.66 -9.92 19.91
N TYR A 134 8.81 -10.80 19.37
CA TYR A 134 7.67 -11.38 20.09
C TYR A 134 7.73 -12.90 20.25
N GLY A 135 8.64 -13.58 19.56
CA GLY A 135 8.71 -15.04 19.53
C GLY A 135 7.62 -15.71 18.68
N TYR A 136 6.84 -14.95 17.91
CA TYR A 136 5.78 -15.51 17.06
C TYR A 136 6.37 -16.25 15.85
N ASP A 137 6.19 -17.56 15.81
CA ASP A 137 6.64 -18.43 14.72
C ASP A 137 5.46 -18.78 13.79
N LEU A 138 5.66 -18.70 12.48
CA LEU A 138 4.63 -19.03 11.51
C LEU A 138 4.13 -20.48 11.60
N SER A 139 4.92 -21.40 12.17
CA SER A 139 4.57 -22.81 12.32
C SER A 139 3.76 -23.12 13.59
N THR A 140 3.97 -22.36 14.67
CA THR A 140 3.35 -22.63 15.99
C THR A 140 2.41 -21.53 16.48
N GLN A 141 2.65 -20.27 16.09
CA GLN A 141 1.83 -19.08 16.39
C GLN A 141 1.42 -18.39 15.09
N THR A 142 0.84 -19.17 14.15
CA THR A 142 0.54 -18.69 12.80
C THR A 142 -0.38 -17.47 12.80
N HIS A 143 -1.40 -17.42 13.66
CA HIS A 143 -2.33 -16.28 13.74
C HIS A 143 -1.61 -15.01 14.17
N GLU A 144 -0.85 -15.08 15.26
CA GLU A 144 -0.13 -13.95 15.85
C GLU A 144 0.92 -13.41 14.87
N ALA A 145 1.70 -14.31 14.24
CA ALA A 145 2.69 -13.94 13.24
C ALA A 145 2.05 -13.27 12.02
N VAL A 146 1.03 -13.90 11.42
CA VAL A 146 0.36 -13.38 10.21
C VAL A 146 -0.30 -12.04 10.48
N ARG A 147 -1.10 -11.92 11.55
CA ARG A 147 -1.81 -10.68 11.90
C ARG A 147 -0.84 -9.53 12.12
N THR A 148 0.23 -9.76 12.87
CA THR A 148 1.22 -8.72 13.17
C THR A 148 1.91 -8.25 11.89
N VAL A 149 2.31 -9.16 11.01
CA VAL A 149 2.92 -8.81 9.72
C VAL A 149 1.94 -8.04 8.83
N LEU A 150 0.66 -8.45 8.75
CA LEU A 150 -0.35 -7.74 7.95
C LEU A 150 -0.68 -6.35 8.51
N LEU A 151 -0.70 -6.18 9.84
CA LEU A 151 -0.84 -4.85 10.45
C LEU A 151 0.29 -3.91 10.03
N ILE A 152 1.53 -4.41 10.00
CA ILE A 152 2.72 -3.63 9.64
C ILE A 152 2.81 -3.39 8.13
N LEU A 153 2.56 -4.41 7.31
CA LEU A 153 2.76 -4.36 5.85
C LEU A 153 1.58 -3.73 5.11
N ASN A 154 0.34 -4.00 5.55
CA ASN A 154 -0.87 -3.55 4.87
C ASN A 154 -1.53 -2.38 5.61
N ALA A 155 -1.95 -2.58 6.87
CA ALA A 155 -2.84 -1.64 7.54
C ALA A 155 -2.16 -0.31 7.86
N LEU A 156 -0.97 -0.33 8.48
CA LEU A 156 -0.25 0.87 8.88
C LEU A 156 0.11 1.76 7.67
N PRO A 157 0.71 1.26 6.57
CA PRO A 157 1.01 2.08 5.41
C PRO A 157 -0.25 2.61 4.71
N TRP A 158 -1.34 1.84 4.70
CA TRP A 158 -2.63 2.28 4.17
C TRP A 158 -3.25 3.41 4.98
N ILE A 159 -3.21 3.34 6.32
CA ILE A 159 -3.66 4.44 7.20
C ILE A 159 -2.85 5.71 6.92
N ILE A 160 -1.52 5.60 6.82
CA ILE A 160 -0.65 6.73 6.47
C ILE A 160 -1.01 7.27 5.08
N ALA A 161 -1.30 6.40 4.11
CA ALA A 161 -1.74 6.81 2.78
C ALA A 161 -3.06 7.58 2.81
N LEU A 162 -4.02 7.23 3.69
CA LEU A 162 -5.25 8.01 3.86
C LEU A 162 -4.96 9.42 4.39
N PHE A 163 -4.02 9.57 5.33
CA PHE A 163 -3.60 10.89 5.80
C PHE A 163 -2.95 11.70 4.67
N VAL A 164 -2.03 11.10 3.91
CA VAL A 164 -1.42 11.75 2.73
C VAL A 164 -2.48 12.15 1.71
N LEU A 165 -3.44 11.26 1.43
CA LEU A 165 -4.52 11.53 0.49
C LEU A 165 -5.44 12.65 0.98
N SER A 166 -5.77 12.71 2.28
CA SER A 166 -6.53 13.82 2.86
C SER A 166 -5.83 15.16 2.71
N ALA A 167 -4.50 15.21 2.85
CA ALA A 167 -3.73 16.42 2.61
C ALA A 167 -3.74 16.83 1.13
N ILE A 168 -3.68 15.87 0.21
CA ILE A 168 -3.85 16.11 -1.23
C ILE A 168 -5.25 16.67 -1.52
N VAL A 169 -6.29 15.97 -1.06
CA VAL A 169 -7.68 16.32 -1.34
C VAL A 169 -8.05 17.67 -0.74
N GLU A 170 -7.60 17.99 0.48
CA GLU A 170 -7.85 19.30 1.09
C GLU A 170 -7.27 20.43 0.22
N ARG A 171 -6.07 20.22 -0.33
CA ARG A 171 -5.35 21.19 -1.17
C ARG A 171 -5.99 21.38 -2.55
N TYR A 172 -6.38 20.30 -3.22
CA TYR A 172 -6.80 20.34 -4.63
C TYR A 172 -8.32 20.25 -4.85
N GLY A 173 -9.09 19.87 -3.83
CA GLY A 173 -10.54 19.82 -3.93
C GLY A 173 -11.13 21.20 -4.21
N GLN A 174 -12.23 21.25 -4.94
CA GLN A 174 -12.89 22.53 -5.28
C GLN A 174 -14.12 22.81 -4.42
N SER A 175 -14.75 21.77 -3.86
CA SER A 175 -15.92 21.89 -2.98
C SER A 175 -15.81 20.97 -1.77
N ASP A 176 -16.56 21.29 -0.71
CA ASP A 176 -16.61 20.45 0.50
C ASP A 176 -17.15 19.06 0.19
N PHE A 177 -18.19 18.98 -0.64
CA PHE A 177 -18.74 17.71 -1.10
C PHE A 177 -17.67 16.84 -1.78
N ALA A 178 -16.93 17.39 -2.76
CA ALA A 178 -15.91 16.62 -3.48
C ALA A 178 -14.81 16.11 -2.54
N ARG A 179 -14.38 16.94 -1.59
CA ARG A 179 -13.35 16.55 -0.63
C ARG A 179 -13.81 15.44 0.31
N ILE A 180 -14.99 15.61 0.90
CA ILE A 180 -15.56 14.64 1.85
C ILE A 180 -15.87 13.33 1.14
N PHE A 181 -16.48 13.40 -0.05
CA PHE A 181 -16.80 12.24 -0.86
C PHE A 181 -15.54 11.45 -1.23
N ALA A 182 -14.46 12.12 -1.65
CA ALA A 182 -13.21 11.46 -1.99
C ALA A 182 -12.60 10.71 -0.80
N ILE A 183 -12.54 11.33 0.39
CA ILE A 183 -11.98 10.71 1.59
C ILE A 183 -12.89 9.60 2.13
N ALA A 184 -14.21 9.81 2.14
CA ALA A 184 -15.16 8.77 2.52
C ALA A 184 -15.06 7.54 1.59
N THR A 185 -14.92 7.75 0.28
CA THR A 185 -14.76 6.67 -0.70
C THR A 185 -13.42 5.95 -0.52
N ALA A 186 -12.33 6.68 -0.34
CA ALA A 186 -11.01 6.08 -0.12
C ALA A 186 -10.92 5.29 1.20
N ALA A 187 -11.61 5.76 2.24
CA ALA A 187 -11.59 5.12 3.57
C ALA A 187 -12.58 3.95 3.68
N LEU A 188 -13.80 4.09 3.14
CA LEU A 188 -14.93 3.18 3.40
C LEU A 188 -15.56 2.58 2.13
N GLY A 189 -15.35 3.20 0.96
CA GLY A 189 -15.99 2.83 -0.31
C GLY A 189 -15.09 2.08 -1.28
N THR A 190 -14.01 1.46 -0.80
CA THR A 190 -13.00 0.80 -1.63
C THR A 190 -12.90 -0.70 -1.33
N PHE A 191 -12.56 -1.49 -2.34
CA PHE A 191 -12.22 -2.90 -2.16
C PHE A 191 -10.82 -3.11 -1.55
N LEU A 192 -10.05 -2.05 -1.26
CA LEU A 192 -8.76 -2.20 -0.58
C LEU A 192 -8.89 -2.78 0.83
N THR A 193 -9.95 -2.43 1.57
CA THR A 193 -10.14 -2.88 2.96
C THR A 193 -10.22 -4.40 3.10
N PRO A 194 -11.00 -5.16 2.30
CA PRO A 194 -10.97 -6.61 2.36
C PRO A 194 -9.65 -7.23 1.89
N PHE A 195 -8.80 -6.51 1.14
CA PHE A 195 -7.45 -7.02 0.82
C PHE A 195 -6.50 -6.94 2.02
N LEU A 196 -6.73 -6.05 2.99
CA LEU A 196 -5.81 -5.84 4.12
C LEU A 196 -5.61 -7.10 4.98
N ILE A 197 -6.60 -8.01 5.02
CA ILE A 197 -6.54 -9.27 5.77
C ILE A 197 -5.73 -10.37 5.08
N THR A 198 -5.20 -10.13 3.88
CA THR A 198 -4.43 -11.12 3.11
C THR A 198 -3.06 -10.58 2.71
N LEU A 199 -2.07 -11.46 2.57
CA LEU A 199 -0.81 -11.11 1.94
C LEU A 199 -1.02 -11.04 0.43
N ASN A 200 -1.07 -9.82 -0.07
CA ASN A 200 -1.37 -9.51 -1.46
C ASN A 200 -0.45 -8.39 -1.97
N ASN A 201 -0.45 -8.18 -3.28
CA ASN A 201 0.36 -7.16 -3.93
C ASN A 201 -0.42 -5.85 -4.23
N HIS A 202 -1.75 -5.87 -4.18
CA HIS A 202 -2.58 -4.71 -4.46
C HIS A 202 -2.54 -3.66 -3.34
N SER A 203 -2.59 -4.07 -2.07
CA SER A 203 -2.49 -3.18 -0.91
C SER A 203 -1.19 -2.36 -0.93
N PRO A 204 0.02 -2.97 -1.01
CA PRO A 204 1.25 -2.19 -1.09
C PRO A 204 1.37 -1.40 -2.41
N ALA A 205 0.82 -1.88 -3.54
CA ALA A 205 0.82 -1.13 -4.80
C ALA A 205 0.01 0.17 -4.67
N ALA A 206 -1.18 0.12 -4.08
CA ALA A 206 -2.05 1.29 -3.93
C ALA A 206 -1.46 2.31 -2.95
N VAL A 207 -0.83 1.86 -1.86
CA VAL A 207 -0.10 2.73 -0.94
C VAL A 207 1.07 3.42 -1.66
N ALA A 208 1.87 2.67 -2.41
CA ALA A 208 2.99 3.21 -3.18
C ALA A 208 2.52 4.20 -4.27
N PHE A 209 1.34 3.97 -4.87
CA PHE A 209 0.71 4.94 -5.77
C PHE A 209 0.44 6.28 -5.06
N VAL A 210 -0.22 6.26 -3.90
CA VAL A 210 -0.50 7.51 -3.15
C VAL A 210 0.79 8.22 -2.72
N PHE A 211 1.78 7.47 -2.25
CA PHE A 211 3.07 8.03 -1.81
C PHE A 211 3.93 8.57 -2.96
N SER A 212 3.77 8.08 -4.18
CA SER A 212 4.40 8.67 -5.36
C SER A 212 3.63 9.87 -5.90
N LEU A 213 2.29 9.84 -5.83
CA LEU A 213 1.43 10.93 -6.28
C LEU A 213 1.66 12.22 -5.49
N ALA A 214 1.78 12.13 -4.16
CA ALA A 214 1.94 13.30 -3.30
C ALA A 214 3.13 14.22 -3.67
N PRO A 215 4.38 13.72 -3.81
CA PRO A 215 5.49 14.54 -4.26
C PRO A 215 5.38 14.95 -5.73
N LEU A 216 4.79 14.13 -6.61
CA LEU A 216 4.61 14.47 -8.04
C LEU A 216 3.70 15.68 -8.23
N LEU A 217 2.60 15.77 -7.48
CA LEU A 217 1.71 16.94 -7.52
C LEU A 217 2.46 18.22 -7.11
N ARG A 218 3.28 18.14 -6.06
CA ARG A 218 4.13 19.28 -5.64
C ARG A 218 5.18 19.65 -6.69
N ILE A 219 5.77 18.66 -7.35
CA ILE A 219 6.70 18.87 -8.48
C ILE A 219 5.98 19.58 -9.65
N GLY A 220 4.74 19.18 -9.95
CA GLY A 220 3.90 19.83 -10.96
C GLY A 220 3.66 21.32 -10.67
N GLU A 221 3.52 21.70 -9.40
CA GLU A 221 3.39 23.10 -8.95
C GLU A 221 4.71 23.87 -8.88
N GLY A 222 5.79 23.34 -9.47
CA GLY A 222 7.07 24.03 -9.55
C GLY A 222 8.07 23.70 -8.44
N SER A 223 7.75 22.81 -7.49
CA SER A 223 8.76 22.36 -6.52
C SER A 223 9.92 21.65 -7.21
N ARG A 224 11.16 22.01 -6.83
CA ARG A 224 12.39 21.36 -7.31
C ARG A 224 13.24 20.72 -6.21
N ALA A 225 12.66 20.47 -5.04
CA ALA A 225 13.36 19.80 -3.94
C ALA A 225 13.71 18.35 -4.31
N TRP A 226 14.98 17.97 -4.18
CA TRP A 226 15.53 16.67 -4.58
C TRP A 226 14.77 15.48 -3.97
N TRP A 227 14.42 15.57 -2.69
CA TRP A 227 13.77 14.49 -1.96
C TRP A 227 12.38 14.15 -2.52
N ARG A 228 11.69 15.11 -3.14
CA ARG A 228 10.39 14.83 -3.80
C ARG A 228 10.58 13.96 -5.03
N PHE A 229 11.64 14.20 -5.81
CA PHE A 229 11.97 13.36 -6.96
C PHE A 229 12.38 11.96 -6.50
N ALA A 230 13.18 11.86 -5.43
CA ALA A 230 13.57 10.58 -4.85
C ALA A 230 12.35 9.78 -4.34
N LEU A 231 11.46 10.39 -3.55
CA LEU A 231 10.24 9.73 -3.06
C LEU A 231 9.32 9.33 -4.22
N ALA A 232 9.13 10.21 -5.21
CA ALA A 232 8.34 9.89 -6.39
C ALA A 232 8.89 8.67 -7.14
N GLY A 233 10.21 8.63 -7.37
CA GLY A 233 10.88 7.52 -8.07
C GLY A 233 10.79 6.21 -7.30
N PHE A 234 11.15 6.23 -6.02
CA PHE A 234 11.11 5.05 -5.16
C PHE A 234 9.70 4.44 -5.10
N PHE A 235 8.68 5.25 -4.81
CA PHE A 235 7.33 4.73 -4.65
C PHE A 235 6.65 4.41 -5.98
N ALA A 236 6.92 5.14 -7.08
CA ALA A 236 6.37 4.80 -8.39
C ALA A 236 6.94 3.46 -8.89
N ALA A 237 8.23 3.23 -8.68
CA ALA A 237 8.85 1.95 -9.01
C ALA A 237 8.40 0.82 -8.07
N THR A 238 8.22 1.08 -6.77
CA THR A 238 7.62 0.11 -5.83
C THR A 238 6.21 -0.29 -6.28
N CYS A 239 5.39 0.68 -6.72
CA CYS A 239 4.06 0.42 -7.27
C CYS A 239 4.11 -0.55 -8.46
N ALA A 240 5.03 -0.31 -9.41
CA ALA A 240 5.27 -1.17 -10.56
C ALA A 240 5.78 -2.58 -10.17
N CYS A 241 6.66 -2.68 -9.17
CA CYS A 241 7.20 -3.96 -8.68
C CYS A 241 6.14 -4.79 -7.94
N CYS A 242 5.15 -4.13 -7.34
CA CYS A 242 4.01 -4.82 -6.73
C CYS A 242 3.01 -5.29 -7.81
N GLU A 243 2.73 -4.52 -8.85
CA GLU A 243 1.74 -4.86 -9.87
C GLU A 243 2.24 -4.49 -11.27
N LEU A 244 2.49 -5.48 -12.15
CA LEU A 244 3.07 -5.24 -13.47
C LEU A 244 2.23 -4.30 -14.37
N PRO A 245 0.88 -4.40 -14.42
CA PRO A 245 0.05 -3.37 -15.05
C PRO A 245 0.30 -1.94 -14.55
N ALA A 246 0.75 -1.76 -13.30
CA ALA A 246 1.10 -0.45 -12.76
C ALA A 246 2.47 0.08 -13.22
N ALA A 247 3.24 -0.68 -14.03
CA ALA A 247 4.46 -0.18 -14.67
C ALA A 247 4.20 1.08 -15.52
N LEU A 248 3.00 1.19 -16.12
CA LEU A 248 2.57 2.40 -16.83
C LEU A 248 2.58 3.63 -15.92
N TRP A 249 2.17 3.50 -14.65
CA TRP A 249 2.25 4.59 -13.69
C TRP A 249 3.70 5.00 -13.43
N GLY A 250 4.62 4.04 -13.33
CA GLY A 250 6.06 4.31 -13.22
C GLY A 250 6.60 5.19 -14.37
N LEU A 251 6.19 4.88 -15.61
CA LEU A 251 6.56 5.66 -16.79
C LEU A 251 5.92 7.06 -16.79
N ILE A 252 4.65 7.16 -16.42
CA ILE A 252 3.95 8.45 -16.29
C ILE A 252 4.65 9.32 -15.23
N ALA A 253 4.95 8.76 -14.05
CA ALA A 253 5.65 9.45 -12.98
C ALA A 253 7.02 9.97 -13.43
N LEU A 254 7.80 9.16 -14.14
CA LEU A 254 9.08 9.59 -14.71
C LEU A 254 8.89 10.71 -15.73
N GLY A 255 7.91 10.60 -16.63
CA GLY A 255 7.60 11.64 -17.63
C GLY A 255 7.22 12.97 -16.99
N LEU A 256 6.38 12.95 -15.95
CA LEU A 256 6.00 14.14 -15.18
C LEU A 256 7.21 14.75 -14.46
N ALA A 257 8.05 13.93 -13.84
CA ALA A 257 9.28 14.39 -13.18
C ALA A 257 10.26 15.00 -14.18
N ALA A 258 10.51 14.34 -15.32
CA ALA A 258 11.42 14.81 -16.35
C ALA A 258 10.92 16.11 -17.02
N ARG A 259 9.61 16.22 -17.27
CA ARG A 259 8.97 17.46 -17.75
C ARG A 259 9.20 18.62 -16.78
N ALA A 260 9.18 18.36 -15.47
CA ALA A 260 9.42 19.37 -14.46
C ALA A 260 10.91 19.75 -14.33
N SER A 261 11.80 18.75 -14.36
CA SER A 261 13.25 18.94 -14.42
C SER A 261 13.97 17.62 -14.76
N VAL A 262 14.55 17.56 -15.96
CA VAL A 262 15.37 16.42 -16.41
C VAL A 262 16.52 16.15 -15.46
N ARG A 263 17.20 17.20 -14.97
CA ARG A 263 18.32 17.07 -14.03
C ARG A 263 17.90 16.41 -12.71
N GLN A 264 16.80 16.85 -12.11
CA GLN A 264 16.34 16.26 -10.84
C GLN A 264 15.80 14.84 -11.03
N ALA A 265 15.13 14.58 -12.17
CA ALA A 265 14.69 13.23 -12.52
C ALA A 265 15.90 12.28 -12.67
N ALA A 266 16.94 12.70 -13.39
CA ALA A 266 18.14 11.88 -13.59
C ALA A 266 18.93 11.65 -12.28
N LEU A 267 19.08 12.68 -11.44
CA LEU A 267 19.92 12.58 -10.23
C LEU A 267 19.22 11.93 -9.03
N TRP A 268 17.89 11.99 -8.94
CA TRP A 268 17.18 11.59 -7.73
C TRP A 268 16.02 10.65 -7.97
N PHE A 269 15.22 10.87 -9.02
CA PHE A 269 14.11 9.97 -9.34
C PHE A 269 14.64 8.61 -9.80
N ILE A 270 15.51 8.59 -10.82
CA ILE A 270 16.02 7.34 -11.40
C ILE A 270 16.80 6.53 -10.36
N PRO A 271 17.79 7.07 -9.62
CA PRO A 271 18.51 6.28 -8.62
C PRO A 271 17.60 5.72 -7.52
N ALA A 272 16.60 6.50 -7.07
CA ALA A 272 15.66 6.01 -6.07
C ALA A 272 14.72 4.93 -6.63
N ALA A 273 14.29 5.04 -7.89
CA ALA A 273 13.50 4.03 -8.58
C ALA A 273 14.26 2.72 -8.80
N LEU A 274 15.58 2.78 -8.99
CA LEU A 274 16.43 1.61 -9.16
C LEU A 274 16.47 0.71 -7.92
N ILE A 275 16.21 1.23 -6.72
CA ILE A 275 16.24 0.43 -5.48
C ILE A 275 15.18 -0.70 -5.50
N PRO A 276 13.86 -0.41 -5.61
CA PRO A 276 12.85 -1.48 -5.69
C PRO A 276 12.97 -2.29 -6.98
N LEU A 277 13.36 -1.70 -8.11
CA LEU A 277 13.56 -2.43 -9.36
C LEU A 277 14.68 -3.46 -9.25
N ALA A 278 15.83 -3.08 -8.69
CA ALA A 278 16.95 -3.98 -8.47
C ALA A 278 16.54 -5.13 -7.54
N LEU A 279 15.82 -4.84 -6.45
CA LEU A 279 15.29 -5.88 -5.56
C LEU A 279 14.31 -6.81 -6.29
N PHE A 280 13.40 -6.27 -7.10
CA PHE A 280 12.45 -7.05 -7.88
C PHE A 280 13.18 -8.00 -8.84
N PHE A 281 14.08 -7.50 -9.68
CA PHE A 281 14.81 -8.34 -10.64
C PHE A 281 15.72 -9.34 -9.96
N TYR A 282 16.44 -8.92 -8.91
CA TYR A 282 17.33 -9.79 -8.16
C TYR A 282 16.57 -10.96 -7.53
N THR A 283 15.43 -10.69 -6.90
CA THR A 283 14.65 -11.74 -6.20
C THR A 283 13.96 -12.69 -7.17
N ASN A 284 13.51 -12.20 -8.35
CA ASN A 284 13.03 -13.09 -9.42
C ASN A 284 14.16 -13.99 -9.94
N TRP A 285 15.33 -13.41 -10.20
CA TRP A 285 16.51 -14.15 -10.65
C TRP A 285 16.95 -15.23 -9.64
N GLN A 286 16.95 -14.91 -8.34
CA GLN A 286 17.27 -15.90 -7.31
C GLN A 286 16.25 -17.02 -7.19
N ALA A 287 14.95 -16.71 -7.36
CA ALA A 287 13.90 -17.71 -7.24
C ALA A 287 13.85 -18.67 -8.44
N MET A 288 14.09 -18.16 -9.65
CA MET A 288 13.82 -18.88 -10.91
C MET A 288 15.06 -19.19 -11.75
N GLY A 289 16.24 -18.66 -11.39
CA GLY A 289 17.47 -18.79 -12.18
C GLY A 289 17.52 -17.94 -13.45
N GLY A 290 16.56 -17.01 -13.63
CA GLY A 290 16.42 -16.13 -14.79
C GLY A 290 15.51 -14.93 -14.50
N ILE A 291 15.47 -13.95 -15.42
CA ILE A 291 14.52 -12.82 -15.38
C ILE A 291 13.19 -13.23 -16.02
#